data_AF-A0A1J3E8J9-F1
#
_entry.id   AF-A0A1J3E8J9-F1
#
_cell.length_a   1.000
_cell.length_b   1.000
_cell.length_c   1.000
_cell.angle_alpha   90.00
_cell.angle_beta   90.00
_cell.angle_gamma   90.00
#
_symmetry.space_group_name_H-M   'P 1'
#
loop_
_entity.id
_entity.type
_entity.pdbx_description
1 polymer ?
#
loop_
_entity_poly.entity_id
_entity_poly.type
_entity_poly.pdbx_seq_one_letter_code
_entity_poly.pdbx_strand_id
1 'polypeptide(L)'
;HSSPMNWRDSFVCYIAPDPPNPDEIPIACRDAVLEYSKHVMEFGEKLFQLLSEALGLNSETLKNMDCHKALFMVCHYYPPCPQP
;
A
#
# COMPACT_ATOMS: atom_id res chain seq x y z
N HIS A 1 8.68 -24.27 -19.97
CA HIS A 1 8.16 -23.01 -20.53
C HIS A 1 7.91 -22.04 -19.39
N SER A 2 8.47 -20.82 -19.42
CA SER A 2 8.19 -19.79 -18.42
C SER A 2 6.88 -19.06 -18.75
N SER A 3 6.14 -18.65 -17.73
CA SER A 3 4.96 -17.80 -17.90
C SER A 3 5.34 -16.42 -18.45
N PRO A 4 4.46 -15.75 -19.21
CA PRO A 4 4.68 -14.37 -19.64
C PRO A 4 4.86 -13.44 -18.44
N MET A 5 5.76 -12.46 -18.58
CA MET A 5 5.98 -11.43 -17.56
C MET A 5 5.23 -10.15 -17.91
N ASN A 6 4.83 -9.39 -16.89
CA ASN A 6 4.23 -8.07 -17.08
C ASN A 6 5.29 -7.07 -17.60
N TRP A 7 4.92 -6.25 -18.59
CA TRP A 7 5.75 -5.16 -19.10
C TRP A 7 5.73 -3.96 -18.16
N ARG A 8 6.40 -4.08 -17.01
CA ARG A 8 6.49 -3.03 -15.99
C ARG A 8 7.74 -3.18 -15.14
N ASP A 9 8.25 -2.05 -14.67
CA ASP A 9 9.15 -1.98 -13.54
C ASP A 9 8.34 -1.80 -12.25
N SER A 10 8.87 -2.27 -11.12
CA SER A 10 8.21 -2.14 -9.82
C SER A 10 9.23 -1.76 -8.76
N PHE A 11 8.91 -0.70 -8.02
CA PHE A 11 9.56 -0.32 -6.78
C PHE A 11 8.64 -0.67 -5.62
N VAL A 12 9.19 -1.23 -4.55
CA VAL A 12 8.43 -1.83 -3.46
C VAL A 12 8.89 -1.27 -2.12
N CYS A 13 7.95 -0.85 -1.28
CA CYS A 13 8.19 -0.46 0.10
C CYS A 13 7.23 -1.18 1.05
N TYR A 14 7.80 -1.86 2.05
CA TYR A 14 7.05 -2.41 3.18
C TYR A 14 6.97 -1.32 4.25
N ILE A 15 5.84 -0.63 4.37
CA ILE A 15 5.74 0.56 5.24
C ILE A 15 5.26 0.20 6.65
N ALA A 16 4.38 -0.78 6.77
CA ALA A 16 3.83 -1.18 8.06
C ALA A 16 3.70 -2.71 8.13
N PRO A 17 3.91 -3.33 9.31
CA PRO A 17 4.05 -2.67 10.62
C PRO A 17 5.43 -2.06 10.91
N ASP A 18 6.48 -2.53 10.24
CA ASP A 18 7.86 -2.12 10.48
C ASP A 18 8.37 -1.26 9.30
N PRO A 19 8.32 0.08 9.39
CA PRO A 19 8.79 0.94 8.31
C PRO A 19 10.31 0.84 8.11
N PRO A 20 10.82 0.98 6.88
CA PRO A 20 12.25 0.97 6.62
C PRO A 20 12.88 2.25 7.16
N ASN A 21 14.22 2.25 7.26
CA ASN A 21 14.92 3.50 7.50
C ASN A 21 14.61 4.47 6.32
N PRO A 22 14.21 5.74 6.55
CA PRO A 22 13.97 6.70 5.47
C PRO A 22 15.13 6.79 4.48
N ASP A 23 16.38 6.58 4.92
CA ASP A 23 17.55 6.60 4.06
C ASP A 23 17.61 5.47 3.02
N GLU A 24 16.89 4.37 3.24
CA GLU A 24 16.74 3.27 2.30
C GLU A 24 15.71 3.59 1.19
N ILE A 25 14.85 4.59 1.41
CA ILE A 25 13.90 5.05 0.39
C ILE A 25 14.63 6.03 -0.55
N PRO A 26 14.54 5.83 -1.88
CA PRO A 26 15.17 6.71 -2.85
C PRO A 26 14.80 8.17 -2.62
N ILE A 27 15.80 9.05 -2.60
CA ILE A 27 15.62 10.48 -2.33
C ILE A 27 14.58 11.14 -3.25
N ALA A 28 14.44 10.65 -4.48
CA ALA A 28 13.49 11.16 -5.46
C ALA A 28 12.02 10.97 -5.05
N CYS A 29 11.70 10.00 -4.18
CA CYS A 29 10.33 9.70 -3.76
C CYS A 29 10.14 9.60 -2.24
N ARG A 30 11.20 9.78 -1.44
CA ARG A 30 11.18 9.58 0.02
C ARG A 30 10.02 10.31 0.71
N ASP A 31 9.97 11.63 0.57
CA ASP A 31 8.96 12.44 1.27
C ASP A 31 7.56 12.09 0.80
N ALA A 32 7.37 11.89 -0.51
CA ALA A 32 6.09 11.51 -1.09
C ALA A 32 5.61 10.13 -0.59
N VAL A 33 6.50 9.14 -0.50
CA VAL A 33 6.17 7.80 0.03
C VAL A 33 5.77 7.88 1.50
N LEU A 34 6.54 8.61 2.31
CA LEU A 34 6.27 8.75 3.75
C LEU A 34 4.95 9.49 4.01
N GLU A 35 4.73 10.63 3.35
CA GLU A 35 3.51 11.42 3.51
C GLU A 35 2.27 10.65 3.01
N TYR A 36 2.36 10.06 1.82
CA TYR A 36 1.25 9.29 1.25
C TYR A 36 0.89 8.09 2.11
N SER A 37 1.91 7.37 2.63
CA SER A 37 1.66 6.20 3.48
C SER A 37 0.88 6.55 4.75
N LYS A 38 1.18 7.68 5.39
CA LYS A 38 0.41 8.18 6.55
C LYS A 38 -1.05 8.37 6.20
N HIS A 39 -1.35 9.05 5.08
CA HIS A 39 -2.71 9.27 4.63
C HIS A 39 -3.44 7.97 4.28
N VAL A 40 -2.76 7.02 3.64
CA VAL A 40 -3.33 5.70 3.32
C VAL A 40 -3.65 4.91 4.58
N MET A 41 -2.82 4.95 5.62
CA MET A 41 -3.10 4.30 6.90
C MET A 41 -4.33 4.89 7.58
N GLU A 42 -4.41 6.21 7.67
CA GLU A 42 -5.59 6.92 8.23
C GLU A 42 -6.87 6.64 7.43
N PHE A 43 -6.76 6.57 6.10
CA PHE A 43 -7.87 6.21 5.22
C PHE A 43 -8.29 4.74 5.41
N GLY A 44 -7.32 3.84 5.49
CA GLY A 44 -7.54 2.42 5.73
C GLY A 44 -8.34 2.18 7.01
N GLU A 45 -7.96 2.82 8.11
CA GLU A 45 -8.71 2.73 9.37
C GLU A 45 -10.20 3.06 9.19
N LYS A 46 -10.50 4.21 8.57
CA LYS A 46 -11.88 4.65 8.29
C LYS A 46 -12.61 3.69 7.36
N LEU A 47 -11.93 3.19 6.32
CA LEU A 47 -12.51 2.24 5.38
C LEU A 47 -12.91 0.93 6.07
N PHE A 48 -12.05 0.41 6.96
CA PHE A 48 -12.36 -0.81 7.71
C PHE A 48 -13.47 -0.61 8.74
N GLN A 49 -13.64 0.61 9.27
CA GLN A 49 -14.81 0.93 10.09
C GLN A 49 -16.12 0.87 9.28
N LEU A 50 -16.14 1.51 8.11
CA LEU A 50 -17.28 1.48 7.20
C LEU A 50 -17.60 0.06 6.70
N LEU A 51 -16.58 -0.75 6.40
CA LEU A 51 -16.75 -2.15 6.03
C LEU A 51 -17.37 -2.97 7.18
N SER A 52 -16.98 -2.69 8.43
CA SER A 52 -17.59 -3.35 9.59
C SER A 52 -19.09 -3.04 9.65
N GLU A 53 -19.48 -1.78 9.48
CA GLU A 53 -20.90 -1.38 9.45
C GLU A 53 -21.66 -2.03 8.29
N ALA A 54 -21.08 -2.07 7.09
CA ALA A 54 -21.69 -2.69 5.91
C ALA A 54 -21.92 -4.20 6.09
N LEU A 55 -21.11 -4.85 6.92
CA LEU A 55 -21.26 -6.26 7.29
C LEU A 55 -22.24 -6.48 8.46
N GLY A 56 -22.86 -5.42 8.99
CA GLY A 56 -23.75 -5.48 10.15
C GLY A 56 -23.03 -5.67 11.49
N LEU A 57 -21.73 -5.37 11.54
CA LEU A 57 -20.90 -5.45 12.73
C LEU A 57 -20.82 -4.09 13.45
N ASN A 58 -20.33 -4.09 14.69
CA ASN A 58 -19.90 -2.84 15.31
C ASN A 58 -18.75 -2.23 14.49
N SER A 59 -18.79 -0.91 14.27
CA SER A 59 -17.84 -0.20 13.40
C SER A 59 -16.38 -0.38 13.80
N GLU A 60 -16.06 -0.65 15.06
CA GLU A 60 -14.69 -0.85 15.51
C GLU A 60 -14.19 -2.29 15.35
N THR A 61 -15.05 -3.23 14.93
CA THR A 61 -14.72 -4.67 14.89
C THR A 61 -13.49 -4.97 14.05
N LEU A 62 -13.48 -4.62 12.76
CA LEU A 62 -12.33 -4.91 11.88
C LEU A 62 -11.12 -4.03 12.19
N LYS A 63 -11.33 -2.82 12.73
CA LYS A 63 -10.27 -1.95 13.21
C LYS A 63 -9.51 -2.62 14.37
N ASN A 64 -10.22 -3.15 15.36
CA ASN A 64 -9.66 -3.77 16.55
C ASN A 64 -9.05 -5.15 16.28
N MET A 65 -9.43 -5.79 15.17
CA MET A 65 -8.77 -6.98 14.63
C MET A 65 -7.49 -6.63 13.84
N ASP A 66 -7.08 -5.35 13.83
CA ASP A 66 -5.87 -4.86 13.18
C ASP A 66 -5.79 -5.10 11.67
N CYS A 67 -6.94 -5.27 11.00
CA CYS A 67 -7.00 -5.61 9.57
C CYS A 67 -6.40 -4.55 8.62
N HIS A 68 -6.17 -3.33 9.12
CA HIS A 68 -5.62 -2.19 8.36
C HIS A 68 -4.16 -1.86 8.73
N LYS A 69 -3.52 -2.61 9.63
CA LYS A 69 -2.20 -2.27 10.18
C LYS A 69 -1.02 -2.58 9.26
N ALA A 70 -1.22 -3.36 8.20
CA ALA A 70 -0.17 -3.68 7.24
C ALA A 70 -0.31 -2.79 5.99
N LEU A 71 0.80 -2.22 5.54
CA LEU A 71 0.85 -1.44 4.32
C LEU A 71 2.06 -1.84 3.48
N PHE A 72 1.74 -2.39 2.32
CA PHE A 72 2.69 -2.76 1.27
C PHE A 72 2.45 -1.85 0.07
N MET A 73 3.40 -0.96 -0.21
CA MET A 73 3.32 -0.03 -1.32
C MET A 73 4.10 -0.56 -2.51
N VAL A 74 3.47 -0.55 -3.67
CA VAL A 74 4.13 -0.87 -4.94
C VAL A 74 3.92 0.27 -5.91
N CYS A 75 5.02 0.86 -6.36
CA CYS A 75 5.04 1.86 -7.40
C CYS A 75 5.38 1.17 -8.72
N HIS A 76 4.42 1.12 -9.63
CA HIS A 76 4.59 0.53 -10.95
C HIS A 76 4.93 1.61 -11.98
N TYR A 77 5.94 1.34 -12.81
CA TYR A 77 6.21 2.12 -14.01
C TYR A 77 6.01 1.24 -15.23
N TYR A 78 5.15 1.66 -16.14
CA TYR A 78 4.82 0.94 -17.37
C TYR A 78 5.46 1.67 -18.56
N PRO A 79 6.66 1.26 -19.00
CA PRO A 79 7.27 1.86 -20.18
C PRO A 79 6.45 1.54 -21.44
N PRO A 80 6.59 2.33 -22.53
CA PRO A 80 5.94 2.01 -23.80
C PRO A 80 6.23 0.56 -24.24
N CYS A 81 5.19 -0.19 -24.58
CA CYS A 81 5.34 -1.52 -25.15
C CYS A 81 5.34 -1.40 -26.69
N PRO A 82 6.36 -1.89 -27.41
CA PRO A 82 6.36 -1.88 -28.86
C PRO A 82 5.17 -2.64 -29.48
N GLN A 83 4.62 -3.62 -28.76
CA GLN A 83 3.49 -4.46 -29.15
C GLN A 83 2.58 -4.71 -27.93
N PRO A 84 1.65 -3.78 -27.61
CA PRO A 84 0.77 -3.88 -26.45
C PRO A 84 -0.29 -5.00 -26.58
#